data_AF-F6DGT2-F1
#
_entry.id   AF-F6DGT2-F1
#
_cell.length_a   1.000
_cell.length_b   1.000
_cell.length_c   1.000
_cell.angle_alpha   90.00
_cell.angle_beta   90.00
_cell.angle_gamma   90.00
#
_symmetry.space_group_name_H-M   'P 1'
#
loop_
_entity.id
_entity.type
_entity.pdbx_description
1 polymer ?
#
loop_
_entity_poly.entity_id
_entity_poly.type
_entity_poly.pdbx_seq_one_letter_code
_entity_poly.pdbx_strand_id
1 'polypeptide(L)' 'MHEKRLLTPEELRDYLGRDKVGRDLAYAIARRYGVRLGRRWLVPLRVAEAILEGRLEEIEKTPGMGPRGR' A
#
# COMPACT_ATOMS: atom_id res chain seq x y z
N MET A 1 6.86 2.80 18.02
CA MET A 1 6.67 3.92 17.08
C MET A 1 6.62 3.31 15.69
N HIS A 2 5.48 3.35 14.99
CA HIS A 2 5.44 2.84 13.61
C HIS A 2 6.27 3.77 12.74
N GLU A 3 7.41 3.27 12.25
CA GLU A 3 8.26 3.99 11.33
C GLU A 3 7.44 4.39 10.11
N LYS A 4 7.45 5.68 9.75
CA LYS A 4 6.68 6.22 8.62
C LYS A 4 7.36 5.89 7.29
N ARG A 5 7.61 4.60 7.05
CA ARG A 5 8.23 4.12 5.83
C ARG A 5 7.22 4.09 4.70
N LEU A 6 7.64 4.62 3.55
CA LEU A 6 6.88 4.62 2.30
C LEU A 6 7.61 3.72 1.31
N LEU A 7 6.85 2.92 0.57
CA LEU A 7 7.32 2.01 -0.46
C LEU A 7 6.86 2.52 -1.83
N THR A 8 7.72 2.43 -2.83
CA THR A 8 7.30 2.51 -4.23
C THR A 8 6.49 1.26 -4.61
N PRO A 9 5.74 1.28 -5.74
CA PRO A 9 5.08 0.08 -6.23
C PRO A 9 6.04 -1.08 -6.52
N GLU A 10 7.31 -0.80 -6.83
CA GLU A 10 8.32 -1.83 -7.02
C GLU A 10 8.76 -2.44 -5.69
N GLU A 11 9.12 -1.60 -4.71
CA GLU A 11 9.47 -2.07 -3.36
C GLU A 11 8.31 -2.80 -2.68
N LEU A 12 7.06 -2.41 -2.95
CA LEU A 12 5.88 -3.13 -2.49
C LEU A 12 5.83 -4.57 -3.03
N ARG A 13 6.21 -4.77 -4.30
CA ARG A 13 6.27 -6.11 -4.90
C ARG A 13 7.39 -6.94 -4.32
N ASP A 14 8.54 -6.33 -4.07
CA ASP A 14 9.65 -6.98 -3.38
C ASP A 14 9.23 -7.43 -1.98
N TYR A 15 8.51 -6.57 -1.27
CA TYR A 15 8.04 -6.84 0.08
C TYR A 15 6.97 -7.93 0.15
N LEU A 16 6.00 -7.92 -0.77
CA LEU A 16 4.88 -8.87 -0.78
C LEU A 16 5.20 -10.19 -1.52
N GLY A 17 6.32 -10.25 -2.25
CA GLY A 17 6.71 -11.36 -3.11
C GLY A 17 6.33 -11.11 -4.57
N ARG A 18 7.34 -11.06 -5.46
CA ARG A 18 7.17 -10.80 -6.90
C ARG A 18 6.36 -11.88 -7.62
N ASP A 19 6.34 -13.09 -7.08
CA ASP A 19 5.55 -14.24 -7.55
C ASP A 19 4.06 -14.09 -7.24
N LYS A 20 3.71 -13.33 -6.21
CA LYS A 20 2.32 -13.10 -5.75
C LYS A 20 1.74 -11.79 -6.26
N VAL A 21 2.58 -10.76 -6.36
CA VAL A 21 2.15 -9.39 -6.70
C VAL A 21 2.76 -8.92 -8.00
N GLY A 22 1.93 -8.96 -9.04
CA GLY A 22 2.22 -8.35 -10.34
C GLY A 22 2.28 -6.82 -10.29
N ARG A 23 2.81 -6.22 -11.36
CA ARG A 23 2.92 -4.76 -11.50
C ARG A 23 1.56 -4.07 -11.36
N ASP A 24 0.55 -4.56 -12.07
CA ASP A 24 -0.76 -3.91 -12.10
C ASP A 24 -1.45 -3.94 -10.74
N LEU A 25 -1.34 -5.06 -10.03
CA LEU A 25 -1.86 -5.19 -8.67
C LEU A 25 -1.16 -4.21 -7.71
N ALA A 26 0.17 -4.07 -7.80
CA ALA A 26 0.90 -3.11 -6.99
C ALA A 26 0.44 -1.66 -7.24
N TYR A 27 0.21 -1.28 -8.50
CA TYR A 27 -0.34 0.04 -8.83
C TYR A 27 -1.81 0.21 -8.42
N ALA A 28 -2.62 -0.85 -8.43
CA ALA A 28 -3.98 -0.82 -7.90
C ALA A 28 -3.98 -0.56 -6.38
N ILE A 29 -3.14 -1.27 -5.63
CA ILE A 29 -2.94 -1.05 -4.20
C ILE A 29 -2.47 0.39 -3.94
N ALA A 30 -1.49 0.87 -4.71
CA ALA A 30 -0.94 2.21 -4.53
C ALA A 30 -1.96 3.33 -4.80
N ARG A 31 -2.84 3.15 -5.80
CA ARG A 31 -3.93 4.10 -6.06
C ARG A 31 -4.99 4.08 -4.97
N ARG A 32 -5.31 2.90 -4.43
CA ARG A 32 -6.37 2.72 -3.42
C ARG A 32 -5.92 3.19 -2.04
N TYR A 33 -4.77 2.72 -1.56
CA TYR A 33 -4.33 2.92 -0.17
C TYR A 33 -3.08 3.79 -0.04
N GLY A 34 -2.40 4.07 -1.15
CA GLY A 34 -1.19 4.85 -1.18
C GLY A 34 -1.40 6.36 -1.12
N VAL A 35 -0.29 7.07 -1.06
CA VAL A 35 -0.19 8.53 -1.12
C VAL A 35 0.50 8.97 -2.39
N ARG A 36 0.04 10.07 -2.97
CA ARG A 36 0.67 10.68 -4.15
C ARG A 36 1.60 11.81 -3.70
N LEU A 37 2.90 11.64 -3.95
CA LEU A 37 3.91 12.66 -3.69
C LEU A 37 4.41 13.18 -5.04
N GLY A 38 3.92 14.36 -5.43
CA GLY A 38 4.13 14.91 -6.77
C GLY A 38 3.57 13.99 -7.86
N ARG A 39 4.47 13.43 -8.68
CA ARG A 39 4.13 12.50 -9.78
C ARG A 39 4.27 11.02 -9.40
N ARG A 40 4.70 10.71 -8.17
CA ARG A 40 4.98 9.35 -7.72
C ARG A 40 3.89 8.85 -6.78
N TRP A 41 3.51 7.58 -6.95
CA TRP A 41 2.70 6.85 -6.00
C TRP A 41 3.60 6.15 -4.99
N LEU A 42 3.22 6.21 -3.72
CA LEU A 42 3.91 5.56 -2.61
C LEU A 42 2.89 4.86 -1.73
N VAL A 43 3.29 3.75 -1.11
CA VAL A 43 2.44 2.92 -0.25
C VAL A 43 3.04 2.90 1.15
N PRO A 44 2.29 3.29 2.18
CA PRO A 44 2.75 3.14 3.55
C PRO A 44 3.08 1.67 3.87
N LEU A 45 4.20 1.42 4.55
CA LEU A 45 4.62 0.06 4.91
C LEU A 45 3.51 -0.71 5.64
N ARG A 46 2.76 -0.04 6.54
CA ARG A 46 1.61 -0.62 7.25
C ARG A 46 0.56 -1.26 6.34
N VAL A 47 0.39 -0.75 5.12
CA VAL A 47 -0.53 -1.34 4.14
C VAL A 47 0.00 -2.68 3.66
N ALA A 48 1.31 -2.77 3.40
CA ALA A 48 1.93 -4.03 3.00
C ALA A 48 1.88 -5.07 4.13
N GLU A 49 2.14 -4.64 5.37
CA GLU A 49 2.01 -5.49 6.57
C GLU A 49 0.57 -6.01 6.73
N ALA A 50 -0.44 -5.14 6.62
CA ALA A 50 -1.83 -5.55 6.71
C ALA A 50 -2.26 -6.51 5.59
N ILE A 51 -1.67 -6.41 4.38
CA ILE A 51 -1.89 -7.40 3.31
C ILE A 51 -1.35 -8.77 3.73
N LEU A 52 -0.12 -8.83 4.25
CA LEU A 52 0.50 -10.07 4.69
C LEU A 52 -0.24 -10.71 5.86
N GLU A 53 -0.77 -9.90 6.78
CA GLU A 53 -1.52 -10.35 7.94
C GLU A 53 -2.99 -10.67 7.65
N GLY A 54 -3.49 -10.33 6.45
CA GLY A 54 -4.91 -10.46 6.11
C GLY A 54 -5.82 -9.51 6.89
N ARG A 55 -5.30 -8.38 7.38
CA ARG A 55 -5.99 -7.40 8.25
C ARG A 55 -6.27 -6.06 7.56
N LEU A 56 -6.49 -6.09 6.24
CA LEU A 56 -6.66 -4.86 5.46
C LEU A 56 -7.86 -4.02 5.92
N GLU A 57 -8.90 -4.65 6.45
CA GLU A 57 -10.12 -4.00 6.95
C GLU A 57 -9.86 -3.02 8.11
N GLU A 58 -8.80 -3.24 8.90
CA GLU A 58 -8.42 -2.35 10.00
C GLU A 58 -7.84 -1.02 9.49
N ILE A 59 -7.18 -1.05 8.33
CA ILE A 59 -6.67 0.15 7.67
C ILE A 59 -7.83 1.00 7.13
N GLU A 60 -8.87 0.37 6.57
CA GLU A 60 -10.01 1.08 6.00
C GLU A 60 -10.82 1.85 7.07
N LYS A 61 -10.79 1.38 8.32
CA LYS A 61 -11.43 2.04 9.48
C LYS A 61 -10.60 3.21 10.03
N THR A 62 -9.35 3.37 9.58
CA THR A 62 -8.47 4.45 10.05
C THR A 62 -8.81 5.78 9.35
N PRO A 63 -9.15 6.86 10.10
CA PRO A 63 -9.47 8.16 9.52
C PRO A 63 -8.35 8.67 8.60
N GLY A 64 -8.69 9.06 7.37
CA GLY A 64 -7.74 9.58 6.38
C GLY A 64 -6.96 8.53 5.57
N MET A 65 -7.20 7.23 5.80
CA MET A 65 -6.60 6.12 5.04
C MET A 65 -7.64 5.13 4.47
N GLY A 66 -8.84 5.61 4.16
CA GLY A 66 -9.79 4.86 3.35
C GLY A 66 -9.38 4.77 1.87
N PRO A 67 -9.95 3.83 1.11
CA PRO A 67 -9.72 3.73 -0.33
C PRO A 67 -9.99 5.06 -1.04
N ARG A 68 -9.01 5.54 -1.81
CA ARG A 68 -9.16 6.74 -2.65
C ARG A 68 -9.79 6.35 -3.98
N GLY A 69 -11.11 6.52 -4.11
CA GLY A 69 -11.82 6.23 -5.35
C GLY A 69 -13.33 6.47 -5.31
N ARG A 70 -13.69 7.66 -5.84
CA ARG A 70 -14.99 8.35 -6.01
C ARG A 70 -15.82 8.59 -4.75
#